data_AF-A0A965RH86-F1
#
_entry.id   AF-A0A965RH86-F1
#
_cell.length_a   1.000
_cell.length_b   1.000
_cell.length_c   1.000
_cell.angle_alpha   90.00
_cell.angle_beta   90.00
_cell.angle_gamma   90.00
#
_symmetry.space_group_name_H-M   'P 1'
#
loop_
_entity.id
_entity.type
_entity.pdbx_description
1 polymer ?
#
loop_
_entity_poly.entity_id
_entity_poly.type
_entity_poly.pdbx_seq_one_letter_code
_entity_poly.pdbx_strand_id
1 'polypeptide(L)'
;AIVPGRGEAMLGNANVNKSLDYTQRWVETLFDCGKQAVAQNLDLKAAMALTRQHMDPVFGKVFIYEHCLPFDVSRAYDEAKGIKHPRIWTAERDKEMWAALQA
;
A
#
# COMPACT_ATOMS: atom_id res chain seq x y z
N ALA A 1 19.32 11.66 -13.16
CA ALA A 1 19.37 10.74 -12.01
C ALA A 1 18.27 11.12 -11.04
N ILE A 2 17.78 10.19 -10.22
CA ILE A 2 16.86 10.48 -9.11
C ILE A 2 17.38 9.88 -7.81
N VAL A 3 17.06 10.50 -6.68
CA VAL A 3 17.56 10.12 -5.35
C VAL A 3 16.39 9.58 -4.51
N PRO A 4 16.46 8.33 -4.00
CA PRO A 4 15.42 7.80 -3.13
C PRO A 4 15.61 8.29 -1.69
N GLY A 5 14.56 8.13 -0.86
CA GLY A 5 14.68 8.37 0.58
C GLY A 5 15.57 7.34 1.31
N ARG A 6 15.75 6.15 0.72
CA ARG A 6 16.63 5.07 1.20
C ARG A 6 17.22 4.30 0.02
N GLY A 7 18.48 3.89 0.13
CA GLY A 7 19.19 3.11 -0.89
C GLY A 7 19.99 3.98 -1.87
N GLU A 8 20.48 3.34 -2.94
CA GLU A 8 21.35 3.96 -3.93
C GLU A 8 20.60 4.90 -4.88
N ALA A 9 21.28 5.93 -5.39
CA ALA A 9 20.71 6.81 -6.40
C ALA A 9 20.59 6.11 -7.76
N MET A 10 19.49 6.35 -8.47
CA MET A 10 19.26 5.80 -9.80
C MET A 10 19.93 6.68 -10.85
N LEU A 11 21.04 6.19 -11.41
CA LEU A 11 21.84 6.88 -12.42
C LEU A 11 21.45 6.45 -13.85
N GLY A 12 21.31 7.43 -14.76
CA GLY A 12 20.94 7.20 -16.16
C GLY A 12 19.45 6.95 -16.40
N ASN A 13 18.97 7.25 -17.61
CA ASN A 13 17.54 7.19 -17.94
C ASN A 13 16.93 5.80 -17.74
N ALA A 14 17.66 4.73 -18.08
CA ALA A 14 17.17 3.36 -17.93
C ALA A 14 16.85 3.00 -16.47
N ASN A 15 17.74 3.32 -15.53
CA ASN A 15 17.52 3.01 -14.11
C ASN A 15 16.46 3.93 -13.50
N VAL A 16 16.38 5.19 -13.94
CA VAL A 16 15.31 6.11 -13.54
C VAL A 16 13.95 5.54 -13.95
N ASN A 17 13.76 5.17 -15.22
CA ASN A 17 12.50 4.61 -15.69
C ASN A 17 12.15 3.33 -14.94
N LYS A 18 13.11 2.41 -14.77
CA LYS A 18 12.90 1.18 -13.99
C LYS A 18 12.38 1.44 -12.57
N SER A 19 12.89 2.48 -11.89
CA SER A 19 12.42 2.83 -10.55
C SER A 19 11.04 3.49 -10.53
N LEU A 20 10.70 4.26 -11.56
CA LEU A 20 9.37 4.85 -11.71
C LEU A 20 8.33 3.77 -12.03
N ASP A 21 8.63 2.87 -12.97
CA ASP A 21 7.77 1.73 -13.31
C ASP A 21 7.51 0.83 -12.09
N TYR A 22 8.55 0.60 -11.29
CA TYR A 22 8.44 -0.16 -10.04
C TYR A 22 7.51 0.54 -9.03
N THR A 23 7.68 1.85 -8.84
CA THR A 23 6.86 2.65 -7.92
C THR A 23 5.40 2.72 -8.39
N GLN A 24 5.19 2.92 -9.69
CA GLN A 24 3.87 2.92 -10.31
C GLN A 24 3.17 1.57 -10.09
N ARG A 25 3.87 0.46 -10.36
CA ARG A 25 3.33 -0.89 -10.14
C ARG A 25 2.90 -1.10 -8.69
N TRP A 26 3.68 -0.63 -7.71
CA TRP A 26 3.29 -0.72 -6.30
C TRP A 26 1.97 -0.01 -6.03
N VAL A 27 1.87 1.27 -6.41
CA VAL A 27 0.70 2.11 -6.12
C VAL A 27 -0.54 1.59 -6.85
N GLU A 28 -0.41 1.21 -8.12
CA GLU A 28 -1.52 0.66 -8.92
C GLU A 28 -2.01 -0.68 -8.37
N THR A 29 -1.09 -1.61 -8.09
CA THR A 29 -1.45 -2.95 -7.55
C THR A 29 -2.17 -2.81 -6.20
N LEU A 30 -1.64 -1.97 -5.31
CA LEU A 30 -2.23 -1.70 -4.00
C LEU A 30 -3.64 -1.10 -4.14
N PHE A 31 -3.81 -0.10 -4.99
CA PHE A 31 -5.10 0.56 -5.16
C PHE A 31 -6.13 -0.33 -5.87
N ASP A 32 -5.71 -1.15 -6.82
CA ASP A 32 -6.56 -2.16 -7.46
C ASP A 32 -7.08 -3.17 -6.43
N CYS A 33 -6.23 -3.64 -5.51
CA CYS A 33 -6.66 -4.49 -4.40
C CYS A 33 -7.69 -3.77 -3.50
N GLY A 34 -7.47 -2.48 -3.20
CA GLY A 34 -8.42 -1.66 -2.44
C GLY A 34 -9.78 -1.55 -3.13
N LYS A 35 -9.81 -1.23 -4.43
CA LYS A 35 -11.04 -1.18 -5.24
C LYS A 35 -11.76 -2.53 -5.27
N GLN A 36 -11.02 -3.61 -5.47
CA GLN A 36 -11.58 -4.96 -5.50
C GLN A 36 -12.20 -5.34 -4.15
N ALA A 37 -11.52 -5.04 -3.04
CA ALA A 37 -12.03 -5.30 -1.70
C ALA A 37 -13.34 -4.54 -1.43
N VAL A 38 -13.40 -3.26 -1.82
CA VAL A 38 -14.62 -2.45 -1.68
C VAL A 38 -15.75 -2.98 -2.56
N ALA A 39 -15.46 -3.33 -3.82
CA ALA A 39 -16.45 -3.89 -4.73
C ALA A 39 -17.04 -5.22 -4.23
N GLN A 40 -16.23 -6.01 -3.50
CA GLN A 40 -16.66 -7.26 -2.87
C GLN A 40 -17.24 -7.06 -1.46
N ASN A 41 -17.36 -5.82 -1.00
CA ASN A 41 -17.84 -5.47 0.34
C ASN A 41 -17.05 -6.18 1.48
N LEU A 42 -15.75 -6.37 1.28
CA LEU A 42 -14.84 -6.95 2.27
C LEU A 42 -14.57 -5.98 3.42
N ASP A 43 -14.35 -6.51 4.62
CA ASP A 43 -13.79 -5.75 5.73
C ASP A 43 -12.28 -5.50 5.56
N LEU A 44 -11.68 -4.76 6.49
CA LEU A 44 -10.26 -4.37 6.38
C LEU A 44 -9.31 -5.57 6.48
N LYS A 45 -9.65 -6.60 7.27
CA LYS A 45 -8.82 -7.81 7.41
C LYS A 45 -8.83 -8.64 6.13
N ALA A 46 -10.00 -8.83 5.53
CA ALA A 46 -10.13 -9.50 4.24
C ALA A 46 -9.49 -8.69 3.11
N ALA A 47 -9.57 -7.35 3.15
CA ALA A 47 -8.85 -6.47 2.22
C ALA A 47 -7.33 -6.63 2.34
N MET A 48 -6.80 -6.75 3.57
CA MET A 48 -5.39 -7.04 3.81
C MET A 48 -4.99 -8.42 3.23
N ALA A 49 -5.79 -9.46 3.50
CA ALA A 49 -5.53 -10.79 2.98
C ALA A 49 -5.52 -10.84 1.44
N LEU A 50 -6.49 -10.17 0.80
CA LEU A 50 -6.53 -10.01 -0.66
C LEU A 50 -5.29 -9.27 -1.17
N THR A 51 -4.94 -8.16 -0.53
CA THR A 51 -3.77 -7.36 -0.95
C THR A 51 -2.49 -8.17 -0.88
N ARG A 52 -2.30 -8.97 0.18
CA ARG A 52 -1.13 -9.85 0.32
C ARG A 52 -1.00 -10.87 -0.81
N GLN A 53 -2.11 -11.41 -1.33
CA GLN A 53 -2.08 -12.34 -2.46
C GLN A 53 -1.43 -11.74 -3.71
N HIS A 54 -1.57 -10.42 -3.91
CA HIS A 54 -1.03 -9.71 -5.06
C HIS A 54 0.32 -9.04 -4.78
N MET A 55 0.49 -8.50 -3.57
CA MET A 55 1.67 -7.71 -3.20
C MET A 55 2.83 -8.60 -2.74
N ASP A 56 2.58 -9.66 -1.96
CA ASP A 56 3.66 -10.47 -1.36
C ASP A 56 4.59 -11.11 -2.41
N PRO A 57 4.10 -11.68 -3.54
CA PRO A 57 4.97 -12.30 -4.54
C PRO A 57 5.95 -11.33 -5.22
N VAL A 58 5.59 -10.05 -5.29
CA VAL A 58 6.35 -9.02 -6.02
C VAL A 58 7.18 -8.17 -5.07
N PHE A 59 6.61 -7.85 -3.91
CA PHE A 59 7.08 -6.80 -3.02
C PHE A 59 7.39 -7.29 -1.60
N GLY A 60 7.09 -8.56 -1.25
CA GLY A 60 7.22 -9.08 0.11
C GLY A 60 8.64 -9.03 0.70
N LYS A 61 9.67 -8.80 -0.13
CA LYS A 61 11.08 -8.66 0.28
C LYS A 61 11.56 -7.21 0.38
N VAL A 62 10.67 -6.25 0.14
CA VAL A 62 11.01 -4.83 0.21
C VAL A 62 11.31 -4.45 1.65
N PHE A 63 12.29 -3.57 1.85
CA PHE A 63 12.60 -3.04 3.17
C PHE A 63 11.32 -2.45 3.79
N ILE A 64 11.10 -2.67 5.09
CA ILE A 64 9.92 -2.23 5.84
C ILE A 64 8.54 -2.67 5.29
N TYR A 65 8.48 -3.63 4.34
CA TYR A 65 7.23 -4.09 3.73
C TYR A 65 6.15 -4.43 4.77
N GLU A 66 6.49 -5.33 5.70
CA GLU A 66 5.60 -5.79 6.77
C GLU A 66 5.13 -4.65 7.70
N HIS A 67 5.96 -3.63 7.87
CA HIS A 67 5.64 -2.47 8.69
C HIS A 67 4.70 -1.50 7.97
N CYS A 68 4.93 -1.24 6.69
CA CYS A 68 4.17 -0.23 5.93
C CYS A 68 2.84 -0.75 5.38
N LEU A 69 2.78 -2.04 5.02
CA LEU A 69 1.63 -2.62 4.34
C LEU A 69 0.28 -2.38 5.06
N PRO A 70 0.16 -2.50 6.40
CA PRO A 70 -1.09 -2.19 7.11
C PRO A 70 -1.64 -0.78 6.86
N PHE A 71 -0.75 0.21 6.85
CA PHE A 71 -1.11 1.61 6.64
C PHE A 71 -1.48 1.87 5.18
N ASP A 72 -0.72 1.29 4.26
CA ASP A 72 -0.94 1.37 2.82
C ASP A 72 -2.29 0.75 2.43
N VAL A 73 -2.58 -0.45 2.93
CA VAL A 73 -3.88 -1.12 2.73
C VAL A 73 -5.02 -0.28 3.31
N SER A 74 -4.86 0.22 4.54
CA SER A 74 -5.88 1.07 5.16
C SER A 74 -6.16 2.32 4.34
N ARG A 75 -5.13 2.95 3.79
CA ARG A 75 -5.28 4.14 2.94
C ARG A 75 -5.92 3.80 1.60
N ALA A 76 -5.48 2.75 0.92
CA ALA A 76 -6.02 2.32 -0.36
C ALA A 76 -7.50 1.93 -0.24
N TYR A 77 -7.86 1.24 0.84
CA TYR A 77 -9.24 0.88 1.15
C TYR A 77 -10.10 2.11 1.44
N ASP A 78 -9.62 3.06 2.26
CA ASP A 78 -10.31 4.35 2.49
C ASP A 78 -10.56 5.10 1.17
N GLU A 79 -9.53 5.21 0.33
CA GLU A 79 -9.60 5.89 -0.96
C GLU A 79 -10.60 5.23 -1.90
N ALA A 80 -10.59 3.90 -1.98
CA ALA A 80 -11.53 3.12 -2.78
C ALA A 80 -12.99 3.26 -2.29
N LYS A 81 -13.22 3.56 -1.01
CA LYS A 81 -14.55 3.88 -0.46
C LYS A 81 -14.99 5.33 -0.72
N GLY A 82 -14.21 6.10 -1.48
CA GLY A 82 -14.53 7.49 -1.81
C GLY A 82 -13.99 8.51 -0.81
N ILE A 83 -13.18 8.10 0.18
CA ILE A 83 -12.53 9.04 1.11
C ILE A 83 -11.33 9.67 0.39
N LYS A 84 -11.61 10.77 -0.33
CA LYS A 84 -10.65 11.48 -1.18
C LYS A 84 -9.45 12.01 -0.40
N HIS A 85 -9.68 12.65 0.75
CA HIS A 85 -8.62 13.22 1.57
C HIS A 85 -8.21 12.22 2.66
N PRO A 86 -6.90 12.03 2.91
CA PRO A 86 -6.45 11.20 4.02
C PRO A 86 -7.11 11.63 5.33
N ARG A 87 -7.64 10.65 6.07
CA ARG A 87 -8.16 10.90 7.41
C ARG A 87 -7.01 11.31 8.33
N ILE A 88 -7.28 12.22 9.27
CA ILE A 88 -6.31 12.62 10.28
C ILE A 88 -5.88 11.37 11.06
N TRP A 89 -4.57 11.20 11.23
CA TRP A 89 -4.02 10.10 12.01
C TRP A 89 -4.04 10.46 13.50
N THR A 90 -4.94 9.82 14.26
CA THR A 90 -5.03 9.96 15.72
C THR A 90 -4.69 8.64 16.42
N ALA A 91 -4.42 8.70 17.73
CA ALA A 91 -4.12 7.51 18.54
C ALA A 91 -5.30 6.53 18.58
N GLU A 92 -6.53 7.06 18.55
CA GLU A 92 -7.77 6.26 18.51
C GLU A 92 -7.88 5.52 17.17
N ARG A 93 -7.67 6.23 16.05
CA ARG A 93 -7.70 5.62 14.71
C ARG A 93 -6.65 4.54 14.55
N ASP A 94 -5.45 4.73 15.10
CA ASP A 94 -4.40 3.72 15.05
C ASP A 94 -4.85 2.43 15.74
N LYS A 95 -5.39 2.53 16.97
CA LYS A 95 -5.95 1.38 17.70
C LYS A 95 -7.09 0.72 16.95
N GLU A 96 -8.02 1.50 16.38
CA GLU A 96 -9.14 0.97 15.59
C GLU A 96 -8.67 0.20 14.35
N MET A 97 -7.68 0.73 13.62
CA MET A 97 -7.13 0.06 12.45
C MET A 97 -6.49 -1.27 12.84
N TRP A 98 -5.66 -1.28 13.89
CA TRP A 98 -5.02 -2.51 14.35
C TRP A 98 -6.02 -3.52 14.87
N ALA A 99 -7.03 -3.09 15.63
CA ALA A 99 -8.12 -3.96 16.06
C ALA A 99 -8.85 -4.58 14.86
N ALA A 100 -9.16 -3.79 13.83
CA ALA A 100 -9.83 -4.28 12.61
C ALA A 100 -8.97 -5.26 11.80
N LEU A 101 -7.64 -5.14 11.83
CA LEU A 101 -6.73 -6.07 11.16
C LEU A 101 -6.52 -7.38 11.93
N GLN A 102 -6.67 -7.34 13.26
CA GLN A 102 -6.45 -8.48 14.16
C GLN A 102 -7.73 -9.24 14.53
N ALA A 103 -8.90 -8.61 14.34
CA ALA A 103 -10.23 -9.15 14.66
C ALA A 103 -10.53 -10.49 13.98
#